data_AF-A0ABC8JIA0-F1
#
_entry.id   AF-A0ABC8JIA0-F1
#
_cell.length_a   1.000
_cell.length_b   1.000
_cell.length_c   1.000
_cell.angle_alpha   90.00
_cell.angle_beta   90.00
_cell.angle_gamma   90.00
#
_symmetry.space_group_name_H-M   'P 1'
#
loop_
_entity.id
_entity.type
_entity.pdbx_description
1 polymer ?
#
loop_
_entity_poly.entity_id
_entity_poly.type
_entity_poly.pdbx_seq_one_letter_code
_entity_poly.pdbx_strand_id
1 'polypeptide(L)'
;MKPIYQFFAFFWFFFLPFSVISGDNNKNLIFKGCASQKSPDPTGAFSQNLNTLFTSLLSQSAQRSFASSTAGTDNTTAVTGVFQCRGDLPAAECYDCVSKIPKLVFKLCGGGGDDGNVVVAARVQLSGCYIRYEVSGFRQTSGTEMLFRVCGKKQSGDPGLVGKRDTAFGMAESGVKTGGNGGGFYAGQYESVYVLGQCEGSLGNSDCGECVKEGFEKAKSECGSSISGQVYLHKCFVSYSYYSNGVPKISNSLPDGEKRQHTQRTIALAVGGVAVLGFVIVCLLVLKSAMKKKSKYDSY
;
A
#
# COMPACT_ATOMS: atom_id res chain seq x y z
N MET A 1 -61.55 -5.17 -24.68
CA MET A 1 -60.85 -5.46 -23.40
C MET A 1 -59.38 -5.07 -23.53
N LYS A 2 -58.92 -4.20 -22.63
CA LYS A 2 -57.52 -3.91 -22.27
C LYS A 2 -56.80 -5.18 -21.73
N PRO A 3 -55.47 -5.22 -21.50
CA PRO A 3 -54.41 -4.40 -22.11
C PRO A 3 -53.14 -5.16 -22.54
N ILE A 4 -52.43 -4.51 -23.45
CA ILE A 4 -50.97 -4.55 -23.64
C ILE A 4 -50.34 -3.81 -22.45
N TYR A 5 -49.48 -4.45 -21.65
CA TYR A 5 -48.67 -3.76 -20.62
C TYR A 5 -47.28 -4.43 -20.48
N GLN A 6 -46.25 -3.60 -20.65
CA GLN A 6 -44.93 -3.65 -20.02
C GLN A 6 -43.98 -4.83 -20.32
N PHE A 7 -43.28 -4.74 -21.45
CA PHE A 7 -41.86 -5.10 -21.52
C PHE A 7 -41.02 -3.84 -21.19
N PHE A 8 -40.91 -3.51 -19.91
CA PHE A 8 -39.92 -2.56 -19.42
C PHE A 8 -39.41 -3.05 -18.07
N ALA A 9 -38.12 -2.83 -17.84
CA ALA A 9 -37.39 -2.96 -16.57
C ALA A 9 -36.82 -4.35 -16.25
N PHE A 10 -35.55 -4.58 -16.62
CA PHE A 10 -34.40 -4.65 -15.70
C PHE A 10 -33.20 -5.33 -16.39
N PHE A 11 -32.65 -4.71 -17.45
CA PHE A 11 -31.28 -4.99 -17.89
C PHE A 11 -30.31 -4.06 -17.13
N TRP A 12 -30.41 -4.09 -15.80
CA TRP A 12 -29.59 -3.26 -14.91
C TRP A 12 -29.56 -3.89 -13.53
N PHE A 13 -28.80 -4.97 -13.36
CA PHE A 13 -28.22 -5.31 -12.07
C PHE A 13 -27.14 -6.39 -12.25
N PHE A 14 -25.98 -6.13 -11.64
CA PHE A 14 -24.82 -7.02 -11.49
C PHE A 14 -23.80 -7.11 -12.64
N PHE A 15 -23.36 -5.97 -13.20
CA PHE A 15 -21.92 -5.76 -13.25
C PHE A 15 -21.46 -5.38 -11.84
N LEU A 16 -21.35 -6.37 -10.94
CA LEU A 16 -20.45 -6.17 -9.82
C LEU A 16 -19.06 -6.13 -10.45
N PRO A 17 -18.25 -5.07 -10.26
CA PRO A 17 -16.83 -5.28 -10.36
C PRO A 17 -16.55 -6.36 -9.31
N PHE A 18 -16.08 -7.53 -9.75
CA PHE A 18 -15.34 -8.39 -8.86
C PHE A 18 -14.14 -7.54 -8.45
N SER A 19 -14.28 -6.81 -7.35
CA SER A 19 -13.14 -6.27 -6.63
C SER A 19 -12.36 -7.49 -6.20
N VAL A 20 -11.36 -7.84 -7.01
CA VAL A 20 -10.27 -8.66 -6.55
C VAL A 20 -9.76 -7.90 -5.33
N ILE A 21 -10.02 -8.43 -4.14
CA ILE A 21 -9.35 -7.96 -2.93
C ILE A 21 -7.91 -8.45 -3.08
N SER A 22 -7.14 -7.72 -3.89
CA SER A 22 -5.71 -7.65 -3.70
C SER A 22 -5.55 -7.14 -2.28
N GLY A 23 -5.03 -7.95 -1.37
CA GLY A 23 -4.60 -7.45 -0.07
C GLY A 23 -3.71 -6.26 -0.35
N ASP A 24 -4.18 -5.07 0.01
CA ASP A 24 -3.57 -3.83 -0.45
C ASP A 24 -2.31 -3.57 0.36
N ASN A 25 -1.25 -4.28 -0.05
CA ASN A 25 0.02 -4.37 0.67
C ASN A 25 0.73 -3.02 0.79
N ASN A 26 0.22 -1.95 0.17
CA ASN A 26 0.78 -0.60 0.17
C ASN A 26 0.19 0.30 1.28
N LYS A 27 -0.83 -0.16 2.01
CA LYS A 27 -1.52 0.62 3.06
C LYS A 27 -1.27 0.14 4.49
N ASN A 28 -0.38 -0.83 4.68
CA ASN A 28 -0.08 -1.37 6.02
C ASN A 28 0.79 -0.39 6.82
N LEU A 29 0.42 -0.14 8.08
CA LEU A 29 1.22 0.70 8.98
C LEU A 29 2.55 0.02 9.29
N ILE A 30 3.65 0.72 9.03
CA ILE A 30 5.00 0.28 9.38
C ILE A 30 5.41 0.88 10.73
N PHE A 31 5.40 2.22 10.82
CA PHE A 31 5.72 2.92 12.06
C PHE A 31 5.09 4.31 12.10
N LYS A 32 5.09 4.90 13.30
CA LYS A 32 4.74 6.30 13.53
C LYS A 32 5.82 6.98 14.35
N GLY A 33 5.97 8.29 14.17
CA GLY A 33 6.67 9.19 15.09
C GLY A 33 5.78 10.37 15.41
N CYS A 34 5.63 10.71 16.69
CA CYS A 34 4.85 11.86 17.13
C CYS A 34 5.74 12.72 18.01
N ALA A 35 5.69 14.04 17.85
CA ALA A 35 6.35 14.97 18.75
C ALA A 35 5.75 14.86 20.16
N SER A 36 6.60 15.03 21.19
CA SER A 36 6.13 15.13 22.57
C SER A 36 5.44 16.47 22.84
N GLN A 37 5.77 17.51 22.08
CA GLN A 37 5.15 18.83 22.19
C GLN A 37 3.77 18.84 21.52
N LYS A 38 2.81 19.40 22.22
CA LYS A 38 1.47 19.69 21.70
C LYS A 38 1.40 21.13 21.21
N SER A 39 0.62 21.38 20.17
CA SER A 39 0.32 22.73 19.73
C SER A 39 -0.71 23.36 20.68
N PRO A 40 -0.44 24.53 21.28
CA PRO A 40 -1.49 25.32 21.91
C PRO A 40 -2.41 25.83 20.80
N ASP A 41 -3.57 25.19 20.61
CA ASP A 41 -4.52 25.54 19.54
C ASP A 41 -5.85 26.09 20.11
N PRO A 42 -5.83 27.15 20.94
CA PRO A 42 -7.04 27.66 21.59
C PRO A 42 -8.07 28.22 20.61
N THR A 43 -7.63 28.63 19.42
CA THR A 43 -8.47 29.20 18.36
C THR A 43 -8.78 28.20 17.24
N GLY A 44 -8.18 27.01 17.24
CA GLY A 44 -8.33 26.02 16.17
C GLY A 44 -7.54 26.31 14.89
N ALA A 45 -6.75 27.39 14.86
CA ALA A 45 -5.98 27.84 13.69
C ALA A 45 -4.94 26.80 13.24
N PHE A 46 -4.25 26.15 14.18
CA PHE A 46 -3.25 25.13 13.84
C PHE A 46 -3.92 23.90 13.23
N SER A 47 -5.02 23.42 13.82
CA SER A 47 -5.80 22.30 13.31
C SER A 47 -6.36 22.58 11.91
N GLN A 48 -6.81 23.81 11.65
CA GLN A 48 -7.27 24.23 10.34
C GLN A 48 -6.14 24.25 9.30
N ASN A 49 -4.96 24.79 9.66
CA ASN A 49 -3.79 24.78 8.78
C ASN A 49 -3.35 23.34 8.48
N LEU A 50 -3.35 22.45 9.47
CA LEU A 50 -3.00 21.04 9.28
C LEU A 50 -3.99 20.31 8.34
N ASN A 51 -5.29 20.55 8.48
CA ASN A 51 -6.29 20.00 7.56
C ASN A 51 -6.12 20.53 6.13
N THR A 52 -5.78 21.83 6.00
CA THR A 52 -5.48 22.46 4.70
C THR A 52 -4.24 21.82 4.06
N LEU A 53 -3.18 21.61 4.86
CA LEU A 53 -1.96 20.91 4.42
C LEU A 53 -2.27 19.50 3.93
N PHE A 54 -3.01 18.69 4.70
CA PHE A 54 -3.38 17.33 4.27
C PHE A 54 -4.19 17.32 2.98
N THR A 55 -5.12 18.26 2.81
CA THR A 55 -5.90 18.40 1.57
C THR A 55 -5.01 18.74 0.38
N SER A 56 -4.06 19.67 0.55
CA SER A 56 -3.08 20.05 -0.47
C SER A 56 -2.19 18.86 -0.88
N LEU A 57 -1.62 18.14 0.10
CA LEU A 57 -0.75 16.99 -0.15
C LEU A 57 -1.53 15.84 -0.84
N LEU A 58 -2.76 15.56 -0.39
CA LEU A 58 -3.61 14.55 -1.02
C LEU A 58 -3.94 14.90 -2.48
N SER A 59 -4.28 16.15 -2.76
CA SER A 59 -4.53 16.63 -4.13
C SER A 59 -3.31 16.39 -5.05
N GLN A 60 -2.12 16.74 -4.57
CA GLN A 60 -0.87 16.57 -5.33
C GLN A 60 -0.50 15.10 -5.56
N SER A 61 -0.85 14.20 -4.62
CA SER A 61 -0.58 12.76 -4.75
C SER A 61 -1.32 12.08 -5.91
N ALA A 62 -2.35 12.71 -6.46
CA ALA A 62 -3.03 12.23 -7.66
C ALA A 62 -2.17 12.32 -8.94
N GLN A 63 -1.07 13.09 -8.91
CA GLN A 63 -0.23 13.34 -10.09
C GLN A 63 1.27 13.12 -9.82
N ARG A 64 1.70 13.17 -8.56
CA ARG A 64 3.11 13.14 -8.17
C ARG A 64 3.34 12.09 -7.09
N SER A 65 4.52 11.49 -7.09
CA SER A 65 4.96 10.58 -6.03
C SER A 65 5.58 11.30 -4.84
N PHE A 66 5.89 12.60 -4.98
CA PHE A 66 6.43 13.46 -3.93
C PHE A 66 5.88 14.88 -4.08
N ALA A 67 5.57 15.51 -2.96
CA ALA A 67 5.44 16.95 -2.88
C ALA A 67 5.67 17.44 -1.46
N SER A 68 6.04 18.72 -1.35
CA SER A 68 6.00 19.50 -0.12
C SER A 68 4.94 20.59 -0.24
N SER A 69 4.39 21.01 0.90
CA SER A 69 3.48 22.15 0.99
C SER A 69 3.55 22.77 2.38
N THR A 70 3.15 24.03 2.47
CA THR A 70 3.05 24.77 3.72
C THR A 70 1.65 25.38 3.79
N ALA A 71 1.04 25.34 4.97
CA ALA A 71 -0.24 25.97 5.26
C ALA A 71 -0.11 26.91 6.46
N GLY A 72 -0.77 28.07 6.38
CA GLY A 72 -0.65 29.14 7.37
C GLY A 72 0.52 30.09 7.09
N THR A 73 0.40 31.33 7.58
CA THR A 73 1.41 32.40 7.42
C THR A 73 2.06 32.83 8.73
N ASP A 74 1.43 32.54 9.87
CA ASP A 74 1.95 32.85 11.20
C ASP A 74 2.95 31.78 11.63
N ASN A 75 4.16 32.16 12.04
CA ASN A 75 5.21 31.23 12.42
C ASN A 75 4.84 30.27 13.57
N THR A 76 3.83 30.60 14.38
CA THR A 76 3.36 29.76 15.50
C THR A 76 2.33 28.72 15.09
N THR A 77 1.62 28.93 13.98
CA THR A 77 0.54 28.04 13.50
C THR A 77 0.79 27.50 12.09
N ALA A 78 1.80 28.01 11.39
CA ALA A 78 2.21 27.54 10.07
C ALA A 78 2.81 26.14 10.19
N VAL A 79 2.38 25.28 9.28
CA VAL A 79 2.76 23.87 9.24
C VAL A 79 3.25 23.52 7.86
N THR A 80 4.43 22.93 7.80
CA THR A 80 5.02 22.39 6.57
C THR A 80 4.95 20.89 6.61
N GLY A 81 4.67 20.27 5.47
CA GLY A 81 4.73 18.83 5.38
C GLY A 81 5.04 18.34 3.97
N VAL A 82 5.35 17.06 3.93
CA VAL A 82 5.68 16.33 2.71
C VAL A 82 4.92 15.03 2.68
N PHE A 83 4.58 14.57 1.48
CA PHE A 83 4.28 13.16 1.25
C PHE A 83 5.31 12.57 0.31
N GLN A 84 5.53 11.27 0.44
CA GLN A 84 6.34 10.50 -0.50
C GLN A 84 5.72 9.10 -0.64
N CYS A 85 5.33 8.75 -1.85
CA CYS A 85 4.94 7.41 -2.25
C CYS A 85 6.15 6.61 -2.72
N ARG A 86 6.06 5.28 -2.65
CA ARG A 86 7.05 4.38 -3.23
C ARG A 86 7.09 4.57 -4.75
N GLY A 87 8.29 4.62 -5.33
CA GLY A 87 8.48 5.08 -6.71
C GLY A 87 7.90 4.16 -7.79
N ASP A 88 7.59 2.91 -7.43
CA ASP A 88 6.94 1.89 -8.27
C ASP A 88 5.40 1.95 -8.21
N LEU A 89 4.80 2.82 -7.38
CA LEU A 89 3.34 2.91 -7.29
C LEU A 89 2.75 3.74 -8.41
N PRO A 90 1.67 3.27 -9.07
CA PRO A 90 0.89 4.10 -9.96
C PRO A 90 0.20 5.22 -9.16
N ALA A 91 -0.11 6.33 -9.84
CA ALA A 91 -0.68 7.53 -9.20
C ALA A 91 -1.96 7.23 -8.39
N ALA A 92 -2.82 6.32 -8.86
CA ALA A 92 -4.02 5.91 -8.14
C ALA A 92 -3.70 5.23 -6.81
N GLU A 93 -2.72 4.32 -6.77
CA GLU A 93 -2.30 3.65 -5.53
C GLU A 93 -1.57 4.61 -4.58
N CYS A 94 -0.80 5.54 -5.12
CA CYS A 94 -0.18 6.61 -4.35
C CYS A 94 -1.25 7.47 -3.65
N TYR A 95 -2.23 7.96 -4.41
CA TYR A 95 -3.37 8.71 -3.86
C TYR A 95 -4.11 7.94 -2.77
N ASP A 96 -4.42 6.68 -3.05
CA ASP A 96 -5.10 5.78 -2.12
C ASP A 96 -4.32 5.61 -0.81
N CYS A 97 -3.01 5.44 -0.90
CA CYS A 97 -2.12 5.32 0.26
C CYS A 97 -2.11 6.61 1.09
N VAL A 98 -1.88 7.76 0.43
CA VAL A 98 -1.80 9.08 1.08
C VAL A 98 -3.13 9.42 1.76
N SER A 99 -4.27 9.06 1.15
CA SER A 99 -5.61 9.32 1.70
C SER A 99 -5.87 8.70 3.09
N LYS A 100 -5.14 7.64 3.45
CA LYS A 100 -5.30 6.97 4.75
C LYS A 100 -4.61 7.72 5.89
N ILE A 101 -3.54 8.44 5.58
CA ILE A 101 -2.61 8.94 6.58
C ILE A 101 -3.23 10.03 7.49
N PRO A 102 -4.00 11.02 7.01
CA PRO A 102 -4.57 12.05 7.90
C PRO A 102 -5.37 11.46 9.06
N LYS A 103 -6.25 10.47 8.78
CA LYS A 103 -7.01 9.78 9.83
C LYS A 103 -6.11 9.00 10.80
N LEU A 104 -5.04 8.39 10.29
CA LEU A 104 -4.06 7.68 11.12
C LEU A 104 -3.24 8.63 11.99
N VAL A 105 -2.86 9.81 11.50
CA VAL A 105 -2.21 10.84 12.31
C VAL A 105 -3.10 11.18 13.51
N PHE A 106 -4.35 11.55 13.27
CA PHE A 106 -5.26 11.93 14.37
C PHE A 106 -5.50 10.80 15.36
N LYS A 107 -5.61 9.56 14.86
CA LYS A 107 -5.79 8.37 15.70
C LYS A 107 -4.54 8.01 16.51
N LEU A 108 -3.35 8.16 15.94
CA LEU A 108 -2.11 7.60 16.49
C LEU A 108 -1.22 8.63 17.20
N CYS A 109 -1.39 9.91 16.90
CA CYS A 109 -0.61 11.02 17.43
C CYS A 109 -1.46 12.09 18.15
N GLY A 110 -2.78 11.91 18.27
CA GLY A 110 -3.69 12.86 18.92
C GLY A 110 -4.47 13.74 17.94
N GLY A 111 -5.63 14.27 18.37
CA GLY A 111 -6.53 15.11 17.57
C GLY A 111 -7.84 14.44 17.11
N GLY A 112 -8.16 13.25 17.61
CA GLY A 112 -9.41 12.52 17.29
C GLY A 112 -10.60 12.77 18.22
N GLY A 113 -10.51 13.72 19.16
CA GLY A 113 -11.59 14.05 20.10
C GLY A 113 -11.65 15.55 20.42
N ASP A 114 -12.71 15.97 21.11
CA ASP A 114 -13.07 17.37 21.48
C ASP A 114 -12.02 18.16 22.30
N ASP A 115 -10.82 17.61 22.49
CA ASP A 115 -9.77 18.11 23.38
C ASP A 115 -8.65 18.89 22.64
N GLY A 116 -8.82 19.23 21.36
CA GLY A 116 -7.93 20.18 20.64
C GLY A 116 -6.43 19.81 20.56
N ASN A 117 -6.05 18.61 21.00
CA ASN A 117 -4.67 18.25 21.29
C ASN A 117 -3.99 17.60 20.08
N VAL A 118 -3.54 18.43 19.13
CA VAL A 118 -2.75 18.02 17.96
C VAL A 118 -1.26 18.22 18.23
N VAL A 119 -0.43 17.23 17.93
CA VAL A 119 1.03 17.35 18.09
C VAL A 119 1.63 18.25 17.01
N VAL A 120 2.69 18.97 17.37
CA VAL A 120 3.34 19.97 16.49
C VAL A 120 4.11 19.34 15.32
N ALA A 121 4.43 18.06 15.40
CA ALA A 121 5.02 17.29 14.30
C ALA A 121 4.63 15.82 14.40
N ALA A 122 4.44 15.19 13.25
CA ALA A 122 4.26 13.74 13.18
C ALA A 122 4.74 13.18 11.84
N ARG A 123 5.08 11.89 11.87
CA ARG A 123 5.31 11.05 10.70
C ARG A 123 4.49 9.78 10.83
N VAL A 124 3.77 9.41 9.79
CA VAL A 124 3.12 8.10 9.67
C VAL A 124 3.63 7.45 8.40
N GLN A 125 4.30 6.30 8.56
CA GLN A 125 4.83 5.50 7.47
C GLN A 125 3.93 4.30 7.22
N LEU A 126 3.34 4.24 6.04
CA LEU A 126 2.74 3.04 5.47
C LEU A 126 3.75 2.34 4.55
N SER A 127 3.45 1.10 4.17
CA SER A 127 4.30 0.30 3.27
C SER A 127 4.46 0.90 1.87
N GLY A 128 3.50 1.70 1.41
CA GLY A 128 3.50 2.36 0.10
C GLY A 128 3.79 3.86 0.14
N CYS A 129 3.66 4.53 1.28
CA CYS A 129 3.83 5.98 1.35
C CYS A 129 4.01 6.47 2.78
N TYR A 130 4.42 7.73 2.96
CA TYR A 130 4.33 8.42 4.23
C TYR A 130 3.87 9.87 4.06
N ILE A 131 3.37 10.45 5.16
CA ILE A 131 3.30 11.89 5.36
C ILE A 131 4.14 12.22 6.59
N ARG A 132 4.91 13.30 6.50
CA ARG A 132 5.56 13.96 7.64
C ARG A 132 5.16 15.43 7.63
N TYR A 133 4.76 15.95 8.78
CA TYR A 133 4.54 17.39 8.96
C TYR A 133 5.22 17.88 10.23
N GLU A 134 5.52 19.16 10.25
CA GLU A 134 6.09 19.87 11.39
C GLU A 134 5.75 21.36 11.33
N VAL A 135 5.64 22.00 12.50
CA VAL A 135 5.59 23.46 12.62
C VAL A 135 6.92 24.09 12.22
N SER A 136 6.87 25.37 11.84
CA SER A 136 8.07 26.19 11.66
C SER A 136 8.95 26.17 12.90
N GLY A 137 10.27 26.01 12.72
CA GLY A 137 11.24 25.97 13.82
C GLY A 137 11.32 24.63 14.57
N PHE A 138 10.67 23.57 14.05
CA PHE A 138 10.87 22.22 14.59
C PHE A 138 12.33 21.75 14.43
N ARG A 139 12.76 20.84 15.30
CA ARG A 139 14.15 20.39 15.40
C ARG A 139 14.67 19.83 14.07
N GLN A 140 15.79 20.38 13.60
CA GLN A 140 16.50 19.83 12.45
C GLN A 140 17.06 18.44 12.78
N THR A 141 16.77 17.49 11.90
CA THR A 141 17.09 16.07 12.03
C THR A 141 18.00 15.70 10.86
N SER A 142 19.05 14.91 11.10
CA SER A 142 19.91 14.45 9.99
C SER A 142 19.08 13.62 9.01
N GLY A 143 19.30 13.82 7.70
CA GLY A 143 18.64 13.04 6.66
C GLY A 143 18.87 11.53 6.79
N THR A 144 19.98 11.15 7.43
CA THR A 144 20.37 9.76 7.63
C THR A 144 20.05 9.23 9.03
N GLU A 145 19.37 10.00 9.88
CA GLU A 145 18.94 9.52 11.20
C GLU A 145 18.07 8.25 11.05
N MET A 146 18.38 7.22 11.84
CA MET A 146 17.66 5.96 11.79
C MET A 146 16.32 6.10 12.52
N LEU A 147 15.22 5.91 11.78
CA LEU A 147 13.88 6.01 12.34
C LEU A 147 13.29 4.66 12.72
N PHE A 148 13.46 3.67 11.85
CA PHE A 148 12.85 2.35 12.04
C PHE A 148 13.55 1.26 11.23
N ARG A 149 13.40 0.01 11.66
CA ARG A 149 13.86 -1.15 10.91
C ARG A 149 12.91 -2.34 11.04
N VAL A 150 12.90 -3.18 10.01
CA VAL A 150 12.28 -4.51 10.03
C VAL A 150 13.31 -5.50 9.52
N CYS A 151 13.67 -6.50 10.31
CA CYS A 151 14.60 -7.55 9.91
C CYS A 151 13.85 -8.87 9.75
N GLY A 152 14.17 -9.60 8.69
CA GLY A 152 13.61 -10.93 8.43
C GLY A 152 14.24 -12.03 9.29
N LYS A 153 13.98 -13.27 8.89
CA LYS A 153 14.60 -14.44 9.51
C LYS A 153 16.11 -14.43 9.24
N LYS A 154 16.88 -14.96 10.18
CA LYS A 154 18.32 -15.19 10.01
C LYS A 154 18.56 -16.42 9.16
N GLN A 155 19.61 -16.38 8.35
CA GLN A 155 20.20 -17.48 7.56
C GLN A 155 19.31 -18.08 6.46
N SER A 156 19.86 -18.09 5.24
CA SER A 156 19.34 -18.83 4.07
C SER A 156 20.05 -20.17 3.83
N GLY A 157 21.08 -20.49 4.61
CA GLY A 157 22.01 -21.59 4.32
C GLY A 157 22.95 -21.34 3.12
N ASP A 158 22.81 -20.21 2.40
CA ASP A 158 23.61 -19.86 1.22
C ASP A 158 24.88 -19.07 1.63
N PRO A 159 26.09 -19.64 1.49
CA PRO A 159 27.33 -18.94 1.84
C PRO A 159 27.62 -17.74 0.93
N GLY A 160 27.02 -17.68 -0.26
CA GLY A 160 27.16 -16.58 -1.21
C GLY A 160 26.20 -15.42 -0.99
N LEU A 161 25.26 -15.51 -0.03
CA LEU A 161 24.24 -14.48 0.21
C LEU A 161 24.87 -13.09 0.43
N VAL A 162 25.93 -13.01 1.23
CA VAL A 162 26.56 -11.72 1.60
C VAL A 162 27.10 -11.01 0.37
N GLY A 163 27.81 -11.73 -0.51
CA GLY A 163 28.34 -11.17 -1.76
C GLY A 163 27.22 -10.68 -2.68
N LYS A 164 26.20 -11.53 -2.91
CA LYS A 164 25.04 -11.17 -3.75
C LYS A 164 24.29 -9.95 -3.22
N ARG A 165 24.12 -9.88 -1.89
CA ARG A 165 23.47 -8.76 -1.21
C ARG A 165 24.27 -7.47 -1.38
N ASP A 166 25.56 -7.50 -1.11
CA ASP A 166 26.40 -6.30 -1.17
C ASP A 166 26.55 -5.78 -2.61
N THR A 167 26.57 -6.67 -3.61
CA THR A 167 26.47 -6.28 -5.03
C THR A 167 25.12 -5.61 -5.34
N ALA A 168 24.00 -6.19 -4.87
CA ALA A 168 22.68 -5.59 -5.06
C ALA A 168 22.58 -4.20 -4.42
N PHE A 169 23.21 -4.00 -3.25
CA PHE A 169 23.24 -2.70 -2.56
C PHE A 169 23.98 -1.64 -3.40
N GLY A 170 25.14 -1.99 -3.97
CA GLY A 170 25.87 -1.11 -4.87
C GLY A 170 25.06 -0.73 -6.12
N MET A 171 24.31 -1.68 -6.69
CA MET A 171 23.41 -1.39 -7.81
C MET A 171 22.31 -0.39 -7.44
N ALA A 172 21.72 -0.53 -6.25
CA ALA A 172 20.72 0.41 -5.77
C ALA A 172 21.31 1.79 -5.46
N GLU A 173 22.51 1.87 -4.87
CA GLU A 173 23.21 3.13 -4.65
C GLU A 173 23.46 3.90 -5.95
N SER A 174 23.96 3.21 -6.99
CA SER A 174 24.16 3.83 -8.30
C SER A 174 22.82 4.15 -8.97
N GLY A 175 21.85 3.26 -8.86
CA GLY A 175 20.54 3.37 -9.50
C GLY A 175 19.72 4.55 -9.00
N VAL A 176 19.77 4.90 -7.71
CA VAL A 176 19.04 6.08 -7.21
C VAL A 176 19.64 7.40 -7.68
N LYS A 177 20.90 7.42 -8.14
CA LYS A 177 21.53 8.64 -8.67
C LYS A 177 21.08 8.95 -10.11
N THR A 178 20.61 7.93 -10.84
CA THR A 178 20.37 7.99 -12.30
C THR A 178 19.00 7.44 -12.75
N GLY A 179 18.21 6.86 -11.85
CA GLY A 179 16.90 6.24 -12.12
C GLY A 179 15.83 7.20 -12.67
N GLY A 180 14.73 6.65 -13.19
CA GLY A 180 13.72 7.37 -13.99
C GLY A 180 13.18 8.67 -13.35
N ASN A 181 12.89 9.68 -14.19
CA ASN A 181 12.45 11.03 -13.80
C ASN A 181 13.42 11.82 -12.90
N GLY A 182 14.74 11.63 -13.08
CA GLY A 182 15.77 12.47 -12.45
C GLY A 182 16.45 11.88 -11.22
N GLY A 183 16.24 10.59 -10.92
CA GLY A 183 16.82 9.87 -9.79
C GLY A 183 15.81 9.61 -8.66
N GLY A 184 16.31 9.23 -7.49
CA GLY A 184 15.51 9.13 -6.26
C GLY A 184 14.83 7.79 -5.98
N PHE A 185 14.72 6.88 -6.95
CA PHE A 185 14.16 5.54 -6.74
C PHE A 185 14.86 4.49 -7.61
N TYR A 186 15.12 3.33 -7.03
CA TYR A 186 15.62 2.15 -7.72
C TYR A 186 14.98 0.89 -7.15
N ALA A 187 14.53 0.02 -8.06
CA ALA A 187 14.09 -1.33 -7.78
C ALA A 187 14.80 -2.28 -8.74
N GLY A 188 15.39 -3.34 -8.22
CA GLY A 188 16.13 -4.27 -9.07
C GLY A 188 16.41 -5.59 -8.39
N GLN A 189 17.10 -6.46 -9.11
CA GLN A 189 17.57 -7.73 -8.58
C GLN A 189 18.98 -8.03 -9.03
N TYR A 190 19.73 -8.68 -8.16
CA TYR A 190 21.00 -9.33 -8.48
C TYR A 190 20.89 -10.79 -8.04
N GLU A 191 20.92 -11.70 -9.02
CA GLU A 191 20.67 -13.13 -8.82
C GLU A 191 19.40 -13.41 -8.01
N SER A 192 19.55 -13.90 -6.78
CA SER A 192 18.48 -14.27 -5.85
C SER A 192 18.13 -13.17 -4.84
N VAL A 193 18.71 -11.98 -4.97
CA VAL A 193 18.45 -10.84 -4.08
C VAL A 193 17.68 -9.76 -4.83
N TYR A 194 16.49 -9.44 -4.33
CA TYR A 194 15.75 -8.24 -4.71
C TYR A 194 16.14 -7.08 -3.80
N VAL A 195 16.25 -5.88 -4.36
CA VAL A 195 16.69 -4.68 -3.64
C VAL A 195 15.88 -3.46 -4.07
N LEU A 196 15.59 -2.59 -3.10
CA LEU A 196 14.99 -1.27 -3.31
C LEU A 196 15.83 -0.21 -2.58
N GLY A 197 16.03 0.91 -3.24
CA GLY A 197 16.54 2.15 -2.65
C GLY A 197 15.63 3.31 -3.04
N GLN A 198 15.32 4.18 -2.09
CA GLN A 198 14.48 5.34 -2.34
C GLN A 198 14.88 6.53 -1.48
N CYS A 199 14.90 7.71 -2.08
CA CYS A 199 15.11 8.99 -1.42
C CYS A 199 13.80 9.77 -1.33
N GLU A 200 13.71 10.66 -0.33
CA GLU A 200 12.73 11.73 -0.33
C GLU A 200 13.04 12.67 -1.50
N GLY A 201 12.02 13.03 -2.29
CA GLY A 201 12.18 13.80 -3.54
C GLY A 201 12.75 15.22 -3.38
N SER A 202 13.01 15.68 -2.15
CA SER A 202 13.75 16.92 -1.89
C SER A 202 15.27 16.78 -2.04
N LEU A 203 15.81 15.56 -2.00
CA LEU A 203 17.26 15.34 -2.03
C LEU A 203 17.81 15.44 -3.46
N GLY A 204 18.97 16.08 -3.60
CA GLY A 204 19.75 16.03 -4.85
C GLY A 204 20.39 14.65 -5.05
N ASN A 205 20.82 14.34 -6.27
CA ASN A 205 21.24 12.99 -6.65
C ASN A 205 22.45 12.48 -5.84
N SER A 206 23.40 13.37 -5.50
CA SER A 206 24.56 13.01 -4.67
C SER A 206 24.11 12.61 -3.25
N ASP A 207 23.39 13.50 -2.57
CA ASP A 207 22.88 13.29 -1.21
C ASP A 207 21.95 12.07 -1.14
N CYS A 208 21.17 11.85 -2.20
CA CYS A 208 20.32 10.68 -2.34
C CYS A 208 21.14 9.38 -2.34
N GLY A 209 22.20 9.32 -3.15
CA GLY A 209 23.10 8.17 -3.19
C GLY A 209 23.81 7.94 -1.86
N GLU A 210 24.27 8.99 -1.19
CA GLU A 210 24.88 8.90 0.13
C GLU A 210 23.90 8.40 1.20
N CYS A 211 22.66 8.91 1.21
CA CYS A 211 21.64 8.45 2.14
C CYS A 211 21.33 6.95 1.95
N VAL A 212 21.17 6.51 0.70
CA VAL A 212 20.91 5.09 0.39
C VAL A 212 22.10 4.21 0.76
N LYS A 213 23.33 4.66 0.53
CA LYS A 213 24.54 3.98 0.99
C LYS A 213 24.54 3.82 2.51
N GLU A 214 24.32 4.89 3.27
CA GLU A 214 24.25 4.82 4.74
C GLU A 214 23.09 3.91 5.21
N GLY A 215 21.95 3.94 4.52
CA GLY A 215 20.82 3.05 4.76
C GLY A 215 21.21 1.58 4.65
N PHE A 216 21.99 1.20 3.63
CA PHE A 216 22.47 -0.16 3.47
C PHE A 216 23.55 -0.55 4.49
N GLU A 217 24.44 0.38 4.87
CA GLU A 217 25.39 0.13 5.97
C GLU A 217 24.67 -0.11 7.31
N LYS A 218 23.61 0.66 7.59
CA LYS A 218 22.71 0.41 8.72
C LYS A 218 21.97 -0.91 8.59
N ALA A 219 21.57 -1.30 7.38
CA ALA A 219 20.96 -2.60 7.16
C ALA A 219 21.93 -3.75 7.50
N LYS A 220 23.22 -3.60 7.20
CA LYS A 220 24.28 -4.56 7.59
C LYS A 220 24.46 -4.62 9.10
N SER A 221 24.58 -3.47 9.79
CA SER A 221 24.80 -3.43 11.24
C SER A 221 23.57 -3.91 12.03
N GLU A 222 22.37 -3.50 11.62
CA GLU A 222 21.16 -3.70 12.42
C GLU A 222 20.42 -5.01 12.11
N CYS A 223 20.50 -5.50 10.86
CA CYS A 223 19.87 -6.76 10.47
C CYS A 223 20.86 -7.91 10.32
N GLY A 224 22.17 -7.66 10.37
CA GLY A 224 23.22 -8.69 10.39
C GLY A 224 23.10 -9.71 9.25
N SER A 225 22.84 -10.97 9.61
CA SER A 225 22.68 -12.12 8.70
C SER A 225 21.24 -12.43 8.30
N SER A 226 20.33 -11.46 8.47
CA SER A 226 18.94 -11.61 8.04
C SER A 226 18.84 -11.73 6.52
N ILE A 227 17.95 -12.60 6.04
CA ILE A 227 17.73 -12.81 4.61
C ILE A 227 16.92 -11.69 3.96
N SER A 228 16.28 -10.85 4.76
CA SER A 228 15.60 -9.64 4.33
C SER A 228 15.73 -8.55 5.39
N GLY A 229 15.61 -7.31 4.93
CA GLY A 229 15.67 -6.15 5.80
C GLY A 229 15.03 -4.95 5.15
N GLN A 230 14.44 -4.09 5.98
CA GLN A 230 13.93 -2.78 5.63
C GLN A 230 14.50 -1.78 6.64
N VAL A 231 15.13 -0.71 6.16
CA VAL A 231 15.66 0.36 7.00
C VAL A 231 15.07 1.68 6.53
N TYR A 232 14.48 2.41 7.46
CA TYR A 232 13.86 3.71 7.23
C TYR A 232 14.71 4.77 7.92
N LEU A 233 15.35 5.61 7.11
CA LEU A 233 16.04 6.81 7.56
C LEU A 233 15.12 8.02 7.40
N HIS A 234 15.54 9.17 7.91
CA HIS A 234 14.72 10.38 7.87
C HIS A 234 14.35 10.81 6.44
N LYS A 235 15.30 10.74 5.50
CA LYS A 235 15.17 11.18 4.10
C LYS A 235 15.34 10.06 3.07
N CYS A 236 15.54 8.80 3.47
CA CYS A 236 15.60 7.68 2.52
C CYS A 236 15.17 6.35 3.16
N PHE A 237 14.89 5.37 2.31
CA PHE A 237 14.47 4.03 2.66
C PHE A 237 15.24 3.03 1.80
N VAL A 238 15.66 1.93 2.42
CA VAL A 238 16.25 0.80 1.70
C VAL A 238 15.58 -0.50 2.11
N SER A 239 15.49 -1.43 1.17
CA SER A 239 15.10 -2.80 1.50
C SER A 239 15.79 -3.84 0.64
N TYR A 240 15.85 -5.05 1.16
CA TYR A 240 16.33 -6.22 0.43
C TYR A 240 15.60 -7.46 0.86
N SER A 241 15.52 -8.43 -0.03
CA SER A 241 14.95 -9.75 0.24
C SER A 241 15.63 -10.80 -0.62
N TYR A 242 16.12 -11.84 0.03
CA TYR A 242 16.67 -13.02 -0.63
C TYR A 242 15.58 -14.08 -0.86
N TYR A 243 15.63 -14.68 -2.04
CA TYR A 243 14.73 -15.75 -2.46
C TYR A 243 15.55 -16.97 -2.89
N SER A 244 15.47 -18.06 -2.13
CA SER A 244 16.25 -19.28 -2.40
C SER A 244 16.01 -19.85 -3.81
N ASN A 245 14.81 -19.65 -4.35
CA ASN A 245 14.39 -20.15 -5.66
C ASN A 245 14.50 -19.09 -6.77
N GLY A 246 15.25 -18.01 -6.52
CA GLY A 246 15.32 -16.84 -7.38
C GLY A 246 14.17 -15.84 -7.13
N VAL A 247 14.40 -14.58 -7.52
CA VAL A 247 13.42 -13.52 -7.36
C VAL A 247 12.19 -13.80 -8.24
N PRO A 248 10.95 -13.77 -7.69
CA PRO A 248 9.75 -13.98 -8.49
C PRO A 248 9.66 -12.98 -9.63
N LYS A 249 9.52 -13.47 -10.87
CA LYS A 249 9.23 -12.60 -12.02
C LYS A 249 7.77 -12.16 -11.92
N ILE A 250 7.53 -10.86 -11.71
CA ILE A 250 6.19 -10.27 -11.87
C ILE A 250 5.95 -10.15 -13.38
N SER A 251 5.41 -11.20 -13.98
CA SER A 251 4.87 -11.11 -15.34
C SER A 251 3.49 -10.46 -15.27
N ASN A 252 3.31 -9.30 -15.93
CA ASN A 252 1.99 -8.77 -16.29
C ASN A 252 1.36 -9.62 -17.41
N SER A 253 1.33 -10.93 -17.24
CA SER A 253 0.61 -11.84 -18.12
C SER A 253 -0.70 -12.19 -17.43
N LEU A 254 -1.81 -11.90 -18.12
CA LEU A 254 -3.11 -12.50 -17.85
C LEU A 254 -2.94 -14.01 -17.58
N PRO A 255 -3.76 -14.61 -16.68
CA PRO A 255 -3.53 -15.97 -16.24
C PRO A 255 -3.74 -16.93 -17.41
N ASP A 256 -2.64 -17.43 -17.97
CA ASP A 256 -2.66 -18.70 -18.68
C ASP A 256 -2.72 -19.80 -17.63
N GLY A 257 -3.73 -20.65 -17.79
CA GLY A 257 -4.07 -21.68 -16.82
C GLY A 257 -3.14 -22.86 -16.95
N GLU A 258 -2.22 -23.02 -16.01
CA GLU A 258 -1.64 -24.33 -15.74
C GLU A 258 -1.75 -24.70 -14.25
N LYS A 259 -2.58 -25.72 -14.03
CA LYS A 259 -2.86 -26.35 -12.75
C LYS A 259 -1.60 -26.97 -12.19
N ARG A 260 -1.21 -26.60 -10.97
CA ARG A 260 -0.62 -27.56 -10.02
C ARG A 260 -1.25 -27.41 -8.65
N GLN A 261 -1.84 -28.53 -8.23
CA GLN A 261 -2.60 -28.72 -7.01
C GLN A 261 -1.77 -28.39 -5.77
N HIS A 262 -2.26 -27.45 -4.97
CA HIS A 262 -2.46 -27.67 -3.55
C HIS A 262 -3.47 -26.64 -3.06
N THR A 263 -4.47 -27.08 -2.29
CA THR A 263 -5.51 -26.24 -1.67
C THR A 263 -6.74 -25.95 -2.53
N GLN A 264 -7.52 -26.99 -2.82
CA GLN A 264 -8.93 -26.82 -3.16
C GLN A 264 -9.76 -27.91 -2.46
N ARG A 265 -10.18 -27.62 -1.22
CA ARG A 265 -11.20 -28.40 -0.51
C ARG A 265 -12.45 -27.59 -0.13
N THR A 266 -12.60 -26.36 -0.65
CA THR A 266 -13.70 -25.47 -0.23
C THR A 266 -14.52 -24.86 -1.39
N ILE A 267 -14.24 -25.17 -2.66
CA ILE A 267 -15.00 -24.63 -3.81
C ILE A 267 -15.77 -25.71 -4.60
N ALA A 268 -15.72 -26.97 -4.18
CA ALA A 268 -16.54 -28.04 -4.80
C ALA A 268 -18.02 -28.00 -4.37
N LEU A 269 -18.39 -27.24 -3.33
CA LEU A 269 -19.75 -27.27 -2.76
C LEU A 269 -20.71 -26.20 -3.31
N ALA A 270 -20.22 -25.14 -3.96
CA ALA A 270 -21.08 -24.04 -4.42
C ALA A 270 -21.58 -24.19 -5.87
N VAL A 271 -20.81 -24.85 -6.76
CA VAL A 271 -21.19 -25.04 -8.17
C VAL A 271 -22.02 -26.32 -8.37
N GLY A 272 -21.90 -27.31 -7.48
CA GLY A 272 -22.75 -28.50 -7.48
C GLY A 272 -24.18 -28.24 -7.01
N GLY A 273 -24.38 -27.29 -6.08
CA GLY A 273 -25.70 -27.01 -5.50
C GLY A 273 -26.70 -26.41 -6.50
N VAL A 274 -26.23 -25.56 -7.42
CA VAL A 274 -27.11 -24.90 -8.41
C VAL A 274 -27.57 -25.87 -9.51
N ALA A 275 -26.69 -26.78 -9.95
CA ALA A 275 -27.06 -27.81 -10.92
C ALA A 275 -28.05 -28.84 -10.34
N VAL A 276 -27.85 -29.24 -9.07
CA VAL A 276 -28.75 -30.18 -8.37
C VAL A 276 -30.11 -29.53 -8.11
N LEU A 277 -30.17 -28.26 -7.68
CA LEU A 277 -31.44 -27.55 -7.52
C LEU A 277 -32.17 -27.37 -8.86
N GLY A 278 -31.46 -27.05 -9.94
CA GLY A 278 -32.03 -26.98 -11.28
C GLY A 278 -32.62 -28.32 -11.74
N PHE A 279 -31.88 -29.42 -11.55
CA PHE A 279 -32.34 -30.75 -11.94
C PHE A 279 -33.55 -31.22 -11.11
N VAL A 280 -33.58 -30.94 -9.80
CA VAL A 280 -34.72 -31.26 -8.93
C VAL A 280 -35.97 -30.49 -9.34
N ILE A 281 -35.85 -29.21 -9.70
CA ILE A 281 -36.99 -28.41 -10.18
C ILE A 281 -37.54 -28.99 -11.48
N VAL A 282 -36.67 -29.36 -12.43
CA VAL A 282 -37.10 -30.00 -13.69
C VAL A 282 -37.79 -31.34 -13.43
N CYS A 283 -37.24 -32.20 -12.56
CA CYS A 283 -37.88 -33.46 -12.18
C CYS A 283 -39.26 -33.26 -11.53
N LEU A 284 -39.41 -32.26 -10.65
CA LEU A 284 -40.69 -31.95 -10.02
C LEU A 284 -41.73 -31.44 -11.02
N LEU A 285 -41.32 -30.64 -12.01
CA LEU A 285 -42.21 -30.17 -13.08
C LEU A 285 -42.68 -31.32 -13.99
N VAL A 286 -41.78 -32.25 -14.33
CA VAL A 286 -42.12 -33.45 -15.11
C VAL A 286 -43.08 -34.35 -14.32
N LEU A 287 -42.83 -34.61 -13.03
CA LEU A 287 -43.74 -35.38 -12.19
C LEU A 287 -45.11 -34.72 -12.06
N LYS A 288 -45.19 -33.40 -11.88
CA LYS A 288 -46.47 -32.67 -11.85
C LYS A 288 -47.24 -32.80 -13.16
N SER A 289 -46.55 -32.77 -14.30
CA SER A 289 -47.19 -32.95 -15.61
C SER A 289 -47.68 -34.39 -15.84
N ALA A 290 -46.95 -35.40 -15.35
CA ALA A 290 -47.34 -36.80 -15.40
C ALA A 290 -48.56 -37.09 -14.51
N MET A 291 -48.61 -36.49 -13.31
CA MET A 291 -49.76 -36.61 -12.41
C MET A 291 -51.01 -35.89 -12.94
N LYS A 292 -50.85 -34.74 -13.61
CA LYS A 292 -51.96 -34.07 -14.31
C LYS A 292 -52.51 -34.90 -15.49
N LYS A 293 -51.67 -35.70 -16.16
CA LYS A 293 -52.13 -36.65 -17.19
C LYS A 293 -52.93 -37.82 -16.60
N LYS A 294 -52.55 -38.32 -15.42
CA LYS A 294 -53.24 -39.43 -14.74
C LYS A 294 -54.61 -39.01 -14.19
N SER A 295 -54.71 -37.82 -13.60
CA SER A 295 -56.00 -37.24 -13.15
C SER A 295 -57.03 -37.05 -14.27
N LYS A 296 -56.60 -37.02 -15.54
CA LYS A 296 -57.49 -36.89 -16.70
C LYS A 296 -57.92 -38.25 -17.27
N TYR A 297 -57.36 -39.35 -16.79
CA TYR A 297 -57.66 -40.72 -17.24
C TYR A 297 -58.53 -41.50 -16.22
N ASP A 298 -58.53 -41.10 -14.95
CA ASP A 298 -59.37 -41.68 -13.89
C ASP A 298 -60.73 -40.97 -13.73
N SER A 299 -61.20 -40.23 -14.75
CA SER A 299 -62.52 -39.58 -14.78
C SER A 299 -63.27 -39.89 -16.08
N TYR A 300 -63.31 -41.17 -16.44
CA TYR A 300 -64.30 -41.75 -17.34
C TYR A 300 -64.65 -43.16 -16.86
#